data_AF-K2PH19-F1
#
_entry.id   AF-K2PH19-F1
#
_cell.length_a   1.000
_cell.length_b   1.000
_cell.length_c   1.000
_cell.angle_alpha   90.00
_cell.angle_beta   90.00
_cell.angle_gamma   90.00
#
_symmetry.space_group_name_H-M   'P 1'
#
loop_
_entity.id
_entity.type
_entity.pdbx_description
1 polymer ?
#
loop_
_entity_poly.entity_id
_entity_poly.type
_entity_poly.pdbx_seq_one_letter_code
_entity_poly.pdbx_strand_id
1 'polypeptide(L)' 'MGYSETNSWTLAKENVPELQTGDFILVTVQTYNAKAPGDIATEVEKAAYLHDGPFTGSAWSEAVTLTLTTN' A
#
# COMPACT_ATOMS: atom_id res chain seq x y z
N MET A 1 0.17 -0.71 -4.52
CA MET A 1 1.17 -0.35 -3.48
C MET A 1 1.23 1.16 -3.36
N GLY A 2 1.56 1.69 -2.20
CA GLY A 2 1.63 3.14 -1.95
C GLY A 2 2.77 3.48 -1.00
N TYR A 3 3.25 4.72 -1.06
CA TYR A 3 4.36 5.21 -0.26
C TYR A 3 3.97 6.54 0.39
N SER A 4 4.31 6.70 1.67
CA SER A 4 4.21 7.96 2.38
C SER A 4 5.36 8.09 3.36
N GLU A 5 5.91 9.29 3.48
CA GLU A 5 6.89 9.63 4.53
C GLU A 5 6.21 10.15 5.81
N THR A 6 4.88 10.20 5.80
CA THR A 6 4.05 10.60 6.92
C THR A 6 3.19 9.43 7.38
N ASN A 7 2.49 9.60 8.51
CA ASN A 7 1.61 8.58 9.07
C ASN A 7 0.25 8.47 8.36
N SER A 8 0.11 9.06 7.17
CA SER A 8 -1.12 9.06 6.39
C SER A 8 -0.81 8.77 4.93
N TRP A 9 -1.66 7.97 4.29
CA TRP A 9 -1.60 7.67 2.88
C TRP A 9 -3.02 7.58 2.32
N THR A 10 -3.22 8.10 1.11
CA THR A 10 -4.52 8.11 0.43
C THR A 10 -4.39 7.43 -0.91
N LEU A 11 -5.24 6.43 -1.17
CA LEU A 11 -5.36 5.80 -2.48
C LEU A 11 -6.31 6.63 -3.35
N ALA A 12 -5.85 7.06 -4.52
CA ALA A 12 -6.70 7.74 -5.50
C ALA A 12 -7.80 6.80 -6.00
N LYS A 13 -9.01 7.33 -6.22
CA LYS A 13 -10.21 6.55 -6.52
C LYS A 13 -10.04 5.70 -7.79
N GLU A 14 -9.40 6.25 -8.79
CA GLU A 14 -9.08 5.61 -10.07
C GLU A 14 -8.17 4.39 -9.94
N ASN A 15 -7.44 4.26 -8.83
CA ASN A 15 -6.53 3.15 -8.56
C ASN A 15 -7.18 2.07 -7.66
N VAL A 16 -8.43 2.27 -7.22
CA VAL A 16 -9.19 1.27 -6.49
C VAL A 16 -9.92 0.40 -7.52
N PRO A 17 -9.65 -0.92 -7.58
CA PRO A 17 -10.41 -1.80 -8.46
C PRO A 17 -11.89 -1.80 -8.06
N GLU A 18 -12.77 -2.06 -9.03
CA GLU A 18 -14.19 -2.25 -8.73
C GLU A 18 -14.35 -3.45 -7.79
N LEU A 19 -15.05 -3.23 -6.67
CA LEU A 19 -15.29 -4.27 -5.67
C LEU A 19 -16.63 -4.94 -5.98
N GLN A 20 -16.62 -6.16 -6.52
CA GLN A 20 -17.83 -6.91 -6.84
C GLN A 20 -18.25 -7.83 -5.67
N THR A 21 -19.49 -8.31 -5.70
CA THR A 21 -19.97 -9.25 -4.68
C THR A 21 -19.19 -10.55 -4.74
N GLY A 22 -18.62 -10.95 -3.60
CA GLY A 22 -17.74 -12.11 -3.49
C GLY A 22 -16.25 -11.77 -3.57
N ASP A 23 -15.89 -10.56 -4.01
CA ASP A 23 -14.52 -10.07 -3.98
C ASP A 23 -14.14 -9.54 -2.59
N PHE A 24 -12.83 -9.53 -2.35
CA PHE A 24 -12.26 -8.83 -1.20
C PHE A 24 -10.97 -8.12 -1.60
N ILE A 25 -10.74 -6.95 -1.00
CA ILE A 25 -9.48 -6.20 -1.11
C ILE A 25 -8.83 -6.20 0.26
N LEU A 26 -7.60 -6.67 0.35
CA LEU A 26 -6.78 -6.59 1.56
C LEU A 26 -5.88 -5.38 1.51
N VAL A 27 -5.92 -4.56 2.55
CA VAL A 27 -4.99 -3.45 2.76
C VAL A 27 -4.14 -3.76 3.98
N THR A 28 -2.82 -3.83 3.78
CA THR A 28 -1.82 -3.98 4.84
C THR A 28 -0.79 -2.88 4.71
N VAL A 29 -0.17 -2.52 5.83
CA VAL A 29 0.86 -1.48 5.91
C VAL A 29 2.12 -2.07 6.51
N GLN A 30 3.27 -1.65 5.98
CA GLN A 30 4.58 -1.97 6.53
C GLN A 30 5.41 -0.69 6.57
N THR A 31 6.22 -0.53 7.60
CA THR A 31 7.11 0.63 7.75
C THR A 31 8.56 0.22 7.53
N TYR A 32 9.38 1.17 7.10
CA TYR A 32 10.79 0.98 6.82
C TYR A 32 11.60 2.06 7.52
N ASN A 33 12.79 1.72 8.01
CA ASN A 33 13.76 2.68 8.56
C ASN A 33 14.60 3.38 7.47
N ALA A 34 14.22 3.21 6.20
CA ALA A 34 14.87 3.81 5.04
C ALA A 34 13.82 4.56 4.21
N LYS A 35 14.27 5.60 3.52
CA LYS A 35 13.48 6.31 2.52
C LYS A 35 13.85 5.80 1.12
N ALA A 36 12.87 5.78 0.23
CA ALA A 36 13.17 5.60 -1.18
C ALA A 36 13.94 6.82 -1.72
N PRO A 37 14.84 6.64 -2.71
CA PRO A 37 15.55 7.73 -3.35
C PRO A 37 14.61 8.83 -3.86
N GLY A 38 15.06 10.09 -3.73
CA GLY A 38 14.25 11.26 -4.08
C GLY A 38 14.03 11.45 -5.58
N ASP A 39 14.83 10.80 -6.41
CA ASP A 39 14.77 10.81 -7.88
C ASP A 39 13.78 9.79 -8.48
N ILE A 40 13.23 8.88 -7.66
CA ILE A 40 12.12 8.02 -8.06
C ILE A 40 10.84 8.86 -8.17
N ALA A 41 10.22 8.84 -9.35
CA ALA A 41 9.15 9.78 -9.69
C ALA A 41 7.79 9.45 -9.05
N THR A 42 7.46 8.17 -8.89
CA THR A 42 6.11 7.76 -8.44
C THR A 42 6.12 7.09 -7.07
N GLU A 43 5.00 7.21 -6.33
CA GLU A 43 4.82 6.54 -5.04
C GLU A 43 4.86 5.01 -5.16
N VAL A 44 4.34 4.47 -6.28
CA VAL A 44 4.34 3.03 -6.53
C VAL A 44 5.76 2.51 -6.69
N GLU A 45 6.60 3.20 -7.45
CA GLU A 45 8.01 2.84 -7.61
C GLU A 45 8.80 2.99 -6.30
N LYS A 46 8.50 4.02 -5.50
CA LYS A 46 9.11 4.19 -4.17
C LYS A 46 8.75 3.05 -3.22
N ALA A 47 7.48 2.63 -3.23
CA ALA A 47 7.02 1.50 -2.44
C ALA A 47 7.68 0.19 -2.90
N ALA A 48 7.74 -0.06 -4.22
CA ALA A 48 8.39 -1.24 -4.79
C ALA A 48 9.89 -1.28 -4.46
N TYR A 49 10.59 -0.14 -4.53
CA TYR A 49 12.01 -0.05 -4.17
C TYR A 49 12.30 -0.55 -2.74
N LEU A 50 11.46 -0.17 -1.77
CA LEU A 50 11.61 -0.62 -0.39
C LEU A 50 11.16 -2.06 -0.18
N HIS A 51 10.07 -2.48 -0.82
CA HIS A 51 9.49 -3.81 -0.67
C HIS A 51 10.30 -4.93 -1.33
N ASP A 52 10.76 -4.69 -2.56
CA ASP A 52 11.47 -5.70 -3.36
C ASP A 52 13.00 -5.58 -3.22
N GLY A 53 13.48 -4.49 -2.62
CA GLY A 53 14.89 -4.22 -2.38
C GLY A 53 15.46 -4.94 -1.15
N PRO A 54 16.75 -4.72 -0.83
CA PRO A 54 17.42 -5.35 0.30
C PRO A 54 17.08 -4.66 1.64
N PHE A 55 15.84 -4.26 1.85
CA PHE A 55 15.40 -3.56 3.06
C PHE A 55 14.63 -4.50 3.98
N THR A 56 14.87 -4.36 5.29
CA THR A 56 14.05 -5.05 6.29
C THR A 56 12.96 -4.09 6.78
N GLY A 57 11.73 -4.32 6.33
CA GLY A 57 10.55 -3.63 6.86
C GLY A 57 10.12 -4.18 8.22
N SER A 58 9.19 -3.50 8.86
CA SER A 58 8.49 -3.99 10.06
C SER A 58 7.74 -5.30 9.76
N ALA A 59 7.15 -5.91 10.79
CA ALA A 59 6.05 -6.84 10.54
C ALA A 59 4.93 -6.10 9.77
N TRP A 60 4.21 -6.82 8.91
CA TRP A 60 3.00 -6.31 8.29
C TRP A 60 1.95 -6.02 9.36
N SER A 61 1.18 -4.95 9.15
CA SER A 61 0.02 -4.66 9.99
C SER A 61 -1.03 -5.78 9.89
N GLU A 62 -1.98 -5.79 10.82
CA GLU A 62 -3.23 -6.49 10.60
C GLU A 62 -3.88 -5.99 9.30
N ALA A 63 -4.49 -6.91 8.56
CA ALA A 63 -5.13 -6.60 7.30
C ALA A 63 -6.49 -5.96 7.52
N VAL A 64 -6.75 -4.86 6.82
CA VAL A 64 -8.10 -4.33 6.63
C VAL A 64 -8.69 -4.99 5.40
N THR A 65 -9.84 -5.66 5.57
CA THR A 65 -10.54 -6.33 4.47
C THR A 65 -11.73 -5.48 4.04
N LEU A 66 -11.76 -5.11 2.76
CA LEU A 66 -12.92 -4.48 2.12
C LEU A 66 -13.72 -5.55 1.40
N THR A 67 -15.01 -5.64 1.67
CA THR A 67 -15.95 -6.55 0.99
C THR A 67 -17.22 -5.80 0.62
N LEU A 68 -17.82 -6.11 -0.53
CA LEU A 68 -19.14 -5.60 -0.88
C LEU A 68 -20.22 -6.52 -0.29
N THR A 69 -20.99 -6.02 0.69
CA THR A 69 -22.20 -6.68 1.18
C THR A 69 -23.42 -6.17 0.43
N THR A 70 -24.22 -7.07 -0.12
CA THR A 70 -25.57 -6.76 -0.61
C THR A 70 -26.51 -6.57 0.59
N ASN A 71 -27.17 -5.41 0.68
CA ASN A 71 -28.27 -5.18 1.61
C ASN A 71 -29.55 -5.89 1.16
#